data_AF-A0A4U8UAW9-F1
#
_entry.id   AF-A0A4U8UAW9-F1
#
_cell.length_a   1.000
_cell.length_b   1.000
_cell.length_c   1.000
_cell.angle_alpha   90.00
_cell.angle_beta   90.00
_cell.angle_gamma   90.00
#
_symmetry.space_group_name_H-M   'P 1'
#
loop_
_entity.id
_entity.type
_entity.pdbx_description
1 polymer ?
#
loop_
_entity_poly.entity_id
_entity_poly.type
_entity_poly.pdbx_seq_one_letter_code
_entity_poly.pdbx_strand_id
1 'polypeptide(L)' 'MATNPDFSLTMSLDSNNMCSIYDSRPSICRVDIMFEKVYFKHYSKEEFYRLNVEACRALQEKELVRDELRL' A
#
# COMPACT_ATOMS: atom_id res chain seq x y z
N MET A 1 -6.01 19.31 -25.32
CA MET A 1 -7.03 18.41 -24.76
C MET A 1 -6.34 17.55 -23.72
N ALA A 2 -6.82 17.60 -22.49
CA ALA A 2 -6.07 17.30 -21.28
C ALA A 2 -5.85 15.80 -21.06
N THR A 3 -4.60 15.40 -20.82
CA THR A 3 -4.28 14.22 -20.00
C THR A 3 -3.14 14.63 -19.07
N ASN A 4 -3.47 14.80 -17.80
CA ASN A 4 -2.58 15.21 -16.72
C ASN A 4 -1.42 14.20 -16.56
N PRO A 5 -0.16 14.63 -16.34
CA PRO A 5 0.98 13.75 -16.15
C PRO A 5 1.13 13.27 -14.69
N ASP A 6 0.11 13.46 -13.85
CA ASP A 6 0.13 13.06 -12.44
C ASP A 6 -0.14 11.56 -12.29
N PHE A 7 0.87 10.85 -11.78
CA PHE A 7 0.74 9.58 -11.10
C PHE A 7 0.26 8.38 -11.94
N SER A 8 1.03 8.04 -12.99
CA SER A 8 1.01 6.67 -13.52
C SER A 8 1.69 5.72 -12.51
N LEU A 9 1.03 5.43 -11.39
CA LEU A 9 1.23 4.18 -10.67
C LEU A 9 0.63 3.06 -11.54
N THR A 10 1.29 2.72 -12.65
CA THR A 10 1.06 1.42 -13.27
C THR A 10 1.48 0.39 -12.25
N MET A 11 0.51 -0.17 -11.54
CA MET A 11 0.69 -1.37 -10.75
C MET A 11 1.08 -2.47 -11.73
N SER A 12 2.39 -2.65 -11.93
CA SER A 12 2.92 -3.74 -12.74
C SER A 12 2.54 -5.02 -11.99
N LEU A 13 1.62 -5.79 -12.56
CA LEU A 13 1.18 -7.07 -12.02
C LEU A 13 1.92 -8.20 -12.72
N ASP A 14 2.28 -9.25 -11.98
CA ASP A 14 2.78 -10.50 -12.53
C ASP A 14 1.62 -11.39 -13.02
N SER A 15 1.93 -12.60 -13.50
CA SER A 15 0.92 -13.57 -13.95
C SER A 15 -0.03 -14.05 -12.85
N ASN A 16 0.27 -13.75 -11.58
CA ASN A 16 -0.52 -14.11 -10.41
C ASN A 16 -1.31 -12.90 -9.85
N ASN A 17 -1.37 -11.77 -10.58
CA ASN A 17 -1.95 -10.51 -10.12
C ASN A 17 -1.26 -9.95 -8.86
N MET A 18 0.00 -10.29 -8.65
CA MET A 18 0.83 -9.71 -7.58
C MET A 18 1.65 -8.56 -8.13
N CYS A 19 2.02 -7.59 -7.30
CA CYS A 19 2.88 -6.50 -7.77
C CYS A 19 4.27 -7.02 -8.13
N SER A 20 4.64 -6.94 -9.41
CA SER A 20 5.90 -7.44 -9.96
C SER A 20 7.14 -6.69 -9.48
N ILE A 21 6.96 -5.53 -8.85
CA ILE A 21 8.04 -4.75 -8.23
C ILE A 21 7.98 -4.78 -6.70
N TYR A 22 7.16 -5.64 -6.08
CA TYR A 22 6.95 -5.62 -4.63
C TYR A 22 8.29 -5.73 -3.87
N ASP A 23 9.17 -6.63 -4.32
CA ASP A 23 10.46 -6.87 -3.65
C ASP A 23 11.44 -5.71 -3.78
N SER A 24 11.35 -4.91 -4.86
CA SER A 24 12.21 -3.74 -5.09
C SER A 24 11.63 -2.45 -4.52
N ARG A 25 10.42 -2.48 -3.94
CA ARG A 25 9.86 -1.31 -3.24
C ARG A 25 10.78 -0.89 -2.07
N PRO A 26 10.91 0.42 -1.81
CA PRO A 26 11.60 0.91 -0.62
C PRO A 26 11.04 0.25 0.65
N SER A 27 11.88 0.02 1.67
CA SER A 27 11.45 -0.66 2.91
C SER A 27 10.21 -0.02 3.52
N ILE A 28 10.08 1.31 3.49
CA ILE A 28 8.92 2.04 4.02
C ILE A 28 7.58 1.62 3.40
N CYS A 29 7.58 1.13 2.16
CA CYS A 29 6.40 0.66 1.45
C CYS A 29 6.17 -0.86 1.60
N ARG A 30 7.02 -1.57 2.34
CA ARG A 30 6.94 -3.02 2.57
C ARG A 30 6.50 -3.29 3.99
N VAL A 31 5.22 -3.64 4.15
CA VAL A 31 4.54 -3.78 5.44
C VAL A 31 5.21 -4.85 6.32
N ASP A 32 5.58 -5.98 5.73
CA ASP A 32 6.36 -7.05 6.35
C ASP A 32 7.69 -6.54 6.94
N ILE A 33 8.47 -5.82 6.14
CA ILE A 33 9.78 -5.30 6.53
C ILE A 33 9.66 -4.23 7.61
N MET A 34 8.69 -3.31 7.50
CA MET A 34 8.53 -2.24 8.48
C MET A 34 8.06 -2.76 9.83
N PHE A 35 7.25 -3.83 9.86
CA PHE A 35 6.91 -4.50 11.10
C PHE A 35 8.18 -4.97 11.81
N GLU A 36 9.00 -5.76 11.14
CA GLU A 36 10.23 -6.33 11.72
C GLU A 36 11.27 -5.27 12.11
N LYS A 37 11.40 -4.20 11.34
CA LYS A 37 12.41 -3.16 11.61
C LYS A 37 12.00 -2.16 12.69
N VAL A 38 10.71 -1.81 12.75
CA VAL A 38 10.24 -0.65 13.53
C VAL A 38 9.11 -1.03 14.47
N TYR A 39 8.04 -1.63 13.94
CA TYR A 39 6.77 -1.69 14.66
C TYR A 39 6.58 -2.90 15.57
N PHE A 40 7.42 -3.93 15.47
CA PHE A 40 7.33 -5.14 16.31
C PHE A 40 7.47 -4.85 17.81
N LYS A 41 8.11 -3.73 18.18
CA LYS A 41 8.26 -3.29 19.57
C LYS A 41 7.02 -2.59 20.11
N HIS A 42 6.10 -2.19 19.24
CA HIS A 42 4.97 -1.33 19.56
C HIS A 42 3.62 -2.05 19.41
N TYR A 43 3.53 -3.01 18.50
CA TYR A 43 2.28 -3.69 18.17
C TYR A 43 2.51 -5.19 17.99
N SER A 44 1.48 -6.00 18.26
CA SER A 44 1.43 -7.33 17.68
C SER A 44 1.33 -7.25 16.15
N LYS A 45 1.69 -8.35 15.47
CA LYS A 45 1.62 -8.41 14.01
C LYS A 45 0.20 -8.21 13.49
N GLU A 46 -0.78 -8.77 14.20
CA GLU A 46 -2.20 -8.63 13.90
C GLU A 46 -2.69 -7.19 14.07
N GLU A 47 -2.36 -6.54 15.19
CA GLU A 47 -2.71 -5.13 15.43
C GLU A 47 -2.09 -4.21 14.38
N PHE A 48 -0.83 -4.44 14.04
CA PHE A 48 -0.15 -3.66 13.01
C PHE A 48 -0.86 -3.77 11.66
N TYR A 49 -1.26 -4.98 11.25
CA TYR A 49 -2.00 -5.17 10.01
C TYR A 49 -3.38 -4.51 10.03
N ARG A 50 -4.11 -4.62 11.14
CA ARG A 50 -5.40 -3.93 11.31
C ARG A 50 -5.24 -2.42 11.14
N LEU A 51 -4.24 -1.82 11.81
CA LEU A 51 -3.96 -0.39 11.73
C LEU A 51 -3.53 0.06 10.32
N ASN A 52 -2.76 -0.76 9.60
CA ASN A 52 -2.40 -0.45 8.21
C ASN A 52 -3.63 -0.43 7.29
N VAL A 53 -4.57 -1.38 7.45
CA VAL A 53 -5.82 -1.39 6.68
C VAL A 53 -6.66 -0.16 7.00
N GLU A 54 -6.77 0.23 8.27
CA GLU A 54 -7.49 1.44 8.69
C GLU A 54 -6.86 2.71 8.10
N ALA A 55 -5.52 2.82 8.14
CA ALA A 55 -4.81 3.93 7.52
C ALA A 55 -5.00 3.97 6.00
N CYS A 56 -4.94 2.82 5.32
CA CYS A 56 -5.20 2.72 3.88
C CYS A 56 -6.61 3.20 3.53
N ARG A 57 -7.63 2.78 4.28
CA ARG A 57 -9.02 3.23 4.06
C ARG A 57 -9.17 4.74 4.23
N ALA A 58 -8.57 5.30 5.27
CA ALA A 58 -8.58 6.74 5.52
C ALA A 58 -7.89 7.53 4.40
N LEU A 59 -6.75 7.02 3.89
CA LEU A 59 -6.05 7.62 2.75
C LEU A 59 -6.87 7.52 1.45
N GLN A 60 -7.47 6.36 1.18
CA GLN A 60 -8.33 6.17 0.01
C GLN A 60 -9.53 7.12 0.02
N GLU A 61 -10.16 7.32 1.18
CA GLU A 61 -11.25 8.28 1.34
C GLU A 61 -10.78 9.72 1.11
N LYS A 62 -9.65 10.10 1.71
CA LYS A 62 -9.07 11.43 1.57
C LYS A 62 -8.69 11.78 0.13
N GLU A 63 -8.09 10.84 -0.59
CA GLU A 63 -7.61 11.03 -1.95
C GLU A 63 -8.70 10.72 -3.02
N LEU A 64 -9.94 10.45 -2.58
CA LEU A 64 -11.08 10.14 -3.46
C LEU A 64 -10.76 9.00 -4.45
N VAL A 65 -10.08 7.96 -3.95
CA VAL A 65 -9.78 6.76 -4.74
C VAL A 65 -11.10 6.13 -5.18
N ARG A 66 -11.20 5.80 -6.47
CA ARG A 66 -12.40 5.19 -7.06
C ARG A 66 -12.85 3.96 -6.25
N ASP A 67 -14.15 3.81 -6.06
CA ASP A 67 -14.71 2.77 -5.19
C ASP A 67 -14.34 1.36 -5.64
N GLU A 68 -14.17 1.14 -6.95
CA GLU A 68 -13.72 -0.14 -7.50
C GLU A 68 -12.29 -0.56 -7.07
N LEU A 69 -11.51 0.38 -6.52
CA LEU A 69 -10.13 0.19 -6.07
C LEU A 69 -9.98 0.24 -4.55
N ARG A 70 -11.07 0.44 -3.81
CA ARG A 70 -11.07 0.50 -2.34
C ARG A 70 -11.09 -0.90 -1.73
N LEU A 71 -10.52 -1.02 -0.53
CA LEU A 71 -10.39 -2.27 0.24
C LEU A 71 -11.66 -2.67 0.99
#